data_AF-K1SPQ9-F1
#
_entry.id   AF-K1SPQ9-F1
#
_cell.length_a   1.000
_cell.length_b   1.000
_cell.length_c   1.000
_cell.angle_alpha   90.00
_cell.angle_beta   90.00
_cell.angle_gamma   90.00
#
_symmetry.space_group_name_H-M   'P 1'
#
loop_
_entity.id
_entity.type
_entity.pdbx_description
1 polymer ?
#
loop_
_entity_poly.entity_id
_entity_poly.type
_entity_poly.pdbx_seq_one_letter_code
_entity_poly.pdbx_strand_id
1 'polypeptide(L)'
;MKKIKKSQFDMLEKISGYTKEQAKTLLLQNLDEELTHDKAVKIMDFEQRTKDEQDALAREIISTAIQRCAADQAAEATVSVVTLPNDEMKGRIIGREGRNIRTLETITGVDLIIDDTPEAITVSSFEPV
;
A
#
# COMPACT_ATOMS: atom_id res chain seq x y z
N MET A 1 1.83 11.58 72.32
CA MET A 1 1.43 10.84 71.08
C MET A 1 2.57 10.59 70.09
N LYS A 2 3.39 11.58 69.69
CA LYS A 2 4.52 11.38 68.73
C LYS A 2 5.55 10.30 69.16
N LYS A 3 5.93 10.25 70.45
CA LYS A 3 6.88 9.24 70.98
C LYS A 3 6.34 7.80 70.91
N ILE A 4 5.04 7.61 71.17
CA ILE A 4 4.40 6.28 71.17
C ILE A 4 4.30 5.74 69.74
N LYS A 5 3.90 6.57 68.78
CA LYS A 5 3.88 6.18 67.36
C LYS A 5 5.28 5.82 66.83
N LYS A 6 6.31 6.56 67.26
CA LYS A 6 7.70 6.26 66.87
C LYS A 6 8.17 4.92 67.44
N SER A 7 7.92 4.67 68.72
CA SER A 7 8.23 3.39 69.38
C SER A 7 7.52 2.20 68.73
N GLN A 8 6.26 2.36 68.31
CA GLN A 8 5.54 1.30 67.60
C GLN A 8 6.14 1.03 66.21
N PHE A 9 6.57 2.07 65.50
CA PHE A 9 7.27 1.93 64.22
C PHE A 9 8.61 1.22 64.39
N ASP A 10 9.43 1.64 65.35
CA ASP A 10 10.75 1.04 65.60
C ASP A 10 10.63 -0.45 66.00
N MET A 11 9.56 -0.81 66.72
CA MET A 11 9.29 -2.20 67.11
C MET A 11 8.79 -3.04 65.94
N LEU A 12 7.95 -2.46 65.08
CA LEU A 12 7.51 -3.10 63.83
C LEU A 12 8.67 -3.30 62.85
N GLU A 13 9.58 -2.32 62.71
CA GLU A 13 10.79 -2.42 61.90
C GLU A 13 11.75 -3.49 62.43
N LYS A 14 11.86 -3.64 63.76
CA LYS A 14 12.61 -4.73 64.39
C LYS A 14 12.01 -6.12 64.13
N ILE A 15 10.68 -6.22 64.12
CA ILE A 15 9.97 -7.50 63.92
C ILE A 15 9.95 -7.90 62.44
N SER A 16 9.80 -6.94 61.53
CA SER A 16 9.84 -7.19 60.07
C SER A 16 11.25 -7.40 59.53
N GLY A 17 12.28 -7.03 60.29
CA GLY A 17 13.69 -7.06 59.85
C GLY A 17 14.06 -6.00 58.82
N TYR A 18 13.10 -5.15 58.42
CA TYR A 18 13.26 -4.10 57.43
C TYR A 18 12.81 -2.76 57.99
N THR A 19 13.61 -1.72 57.74
CA THR A 19 13.17 -0.34 57.96
C THR A 19 12.09 0.05 56.94
N LYS A 20 11.30 1.08 57.25
CA LYS A 20 10.28 1.60 56.35
C LYS A 20 10.83 1.94 54.96
N GLU A 21 12.00 2.58 54.90
CA GLU A 21 12.70 2.88 53.65
C GLU A 21 13.07 1.60 52.89
N GLN A 22 13.61 0.58 53.56
CA GLN A 22 13.97 -0.69 52.92
C GLN A 22 12.76 -1.42 52.34
N ALA A 23 11.65 -1.45 53.09
CA ALA A 23 10.40 -2.04 52.63
C ALA A 23 9.85 -1.30 51.39
N LYS A 24 9.94 0.03 51.37
CA LYS A 24 9.55 0.83 50.22
C LYS A 24 10.44 0.55 49.00
N THR A 25 11.75 0.45 49.19
CA THR A 25 12.69 0.14 48.09
C THR A 25 12.43 -1.23 47.50
N LEU A 26 12.26 -2.26 48.34
CA LEU A 26 11.95 -3.62 47.89
C LEU A 26 10.63 -3.68 47.11
N LEU A 27 9.60 -2.98 47.59
CA LEU A 27 8.30 -2.96 46.94
C LEU A 27 8.34 -2.24 45.59
N LEU A 28 9.13 -1.17 45.47
CA LEU A 28 9.37 -0.49 44.21
C LEU A 28 10.20 -1.35 43.23
N GLN A 29 11.18 -2.10 43.72
CA GLN A 29 11.97 -3.02 42.88
C GLN A 29 11.10 -4.14 42.30
N ASN A 30 10.29 -4.79 43.14
CA ASN A 30 9.40 -5.86 42.70
C ASN A 30 8.37 -5.34 41.67
N LEU A 31 7.84 -4.13 41.90
CA LEU A 31 6.92 -3.48 40.95
C LEU A 31 7.61 -3.18 39.62
N ASP A 32 8.88 -2.75 39.64
CA ASP A 32 9.62 -2.45 38.41
C ASP A 32 9.93 -3.72 37.61
N GLU A 33 10.24 -4.83 38.28
CA GLU A 33 10.39 -6.15 37.66
C GLU A 33 9.08 -6.65 37.03
N GLU A 34 7.97 -6.56 37.77
CA GLU A 34 6.63 -6.93 37.28
C GLU A 34 6.24 -6.09 36.05
N LEU A 35 6.42 -4.76 36.13
CA LEU A 35 6.16 -3.86 35.02
C LEU A 35 7.06 -4.12 33.81
N THR A 36 8.29 -4.55 34.02
CA THR A 36 9.21 -4.90 32.93
C THR A 36 8.70 -6.12 32.16
N HIS A 37 8.21 -7.13 32.87
CA HIS A 37 7.60 -8.30 32.26
C HIS A 37 6.32 -7.95 31.49
N ASP A 38 5.41 -7.21 32.11
CA ASP A 38 4.15 -6.79 31.48
C ASP A 38 4.36 -5.95 30.22
N LYS A 39 5.36 -5.06 30.24
CA LYS A 39 5.75 -4.28 29.06
C LYS A 39 6.26 -5.18 27.94
N ALA A 40 7.10 -6.16 28.25
CA ALA A 40 7.64 -7.08 27.24
C ALA A 40 6.52 -7.89 26.57
N VAL A 41 5.56 -8.40 27.36
CA VAL A 41 4.40 -9.13 26.83
C VAL A 41 3.55 -8.24 25.92
N LYS A 42 3.27 -6.99 26.33
CA LYS A 42 2.53 -6.04 25.48
C LYS A 42 3.26 -5.70 24.19
N ILE A 43 4.59 -5.51 24.25
CA ILE A 43 5.39 -5.23 23.06
C ILE A 43 5.28 -6.39 22.07
N MET A 44 5.42 -7.64 22.54
CA MET A 44 5.28 -8.82 21.67
C MET A 44 3.89 -8.92 21.03
N ASP A 45 2.82 -8.64 21.79
CA ASP A 45 1.45 -8.64 21.25
C ASP A 45 1.28 -7.56 20.16
N PHE A 46 1.79 -6.34 20.41
CA PHE A 46 1.76 -5.27 19.43
C PHE A 46 2.58 -5.59 18.18
N GLU A 47 3.77 -6.17 18.33
CA GLU A 47 4.60 -6.57 17.19
C GLU A 47 3.91 -7.63 16.33
N GLN A 48 3.30 -8.63 16.96
CA GLN A 48 2.58 -9.69 16.25
C GLN A 48 1.38 -9.12 15.48
N ARG A 49 0.55 -8.30 16.13
CA ARG A 49 -0.59 -7.64 15.48
C ARG A 49 -0.15 -6.74 14.31
N THR A 50 0.90 -5.97 14.51
CA THR A 50 1.46 -5.10 13.46
C THR A 50 1.89 -5.93 12.27
N LYS A 51 2.53 -7.08 12.49
CA LYS A 51 2.99 -7.96 11.41
C LYS A 51 1.81 -8.57 10.65
N ASP A 52 0.76 -8.97 11.35
CA ASP A 52 -0.44 -9.53 10.72
C ASP A 52 -1.21 -8.47 9.90
N GLU A 53 -1.26 -7.22 10.37
CA GLU A 53 -1.91 -6.10 9.68
C GLU A 53 -1.11 -5.60 8.46
N GLN A 54 0.23 -5.67 8.50
CA GLN A 54 1.11 -5.19 7.43
C GLN A 54 0.86 -5.86 6.09
N ASP A 55 0.73 -7.19 6.07
CA ASP A 55 0.53 -7.94 4.82
C ASP A 55 -0.82 -7.64 4.17
N ALA A 56 -1.87 -7.45 4.98
CA ALA A 56 -3.19 -7.08 4.50
C ALA A 56 -3.17 -5.68 3.87
N LEU A 57 -2.59 -4.71 4.57
CA LEU A 57 -2.48 -3.33 4.10
C LEU A 57 -1.63 -3.23 2.82
N ALA A 58 -0.50 -3.95 2.76
CA ALA A 58 0.36 -3.97 1.58
C ALA A 58 -0.39 -4.49 0.35
N ARG A 59 -1.17 -5.57 0.50
CA ARG A 59 -2.00 -6.11 -0.59
C ARG A 59 -3.08 -5.13 -1.02
N GLU A 60 -3.73 -4.45 -0.09
CA GLU A 60 -4.76 -3.45 -0.39
C GLU A 60 -4.18 -2.27 -1.17
N ILE A 61 -3.03 -1.74 -0.75
CA ILE A 61 -2.35 -0.64 -1.42
C ILE A 61 -1.93 -1.04 -2.84
N ILE A 62 -1.29 -2.21 -2.99
CA ILE A 62 -0.87 -2.71 -4.31
C ILE A 62 -2.07 -2.94 -5.21
N SER A 63 -3.14 -3.59 -4.72
CA SER A 63 -4.36 -3.81 -5.49
C SER A 63 -4.98 -2.48 -5.93
N THR A 64 -5.05 -1.50 -5.03
CA THR A 64 -5.58 -0.17 -5.34
C THR A 64 -4.72 0.54 -6.39
N ALA A 65 -3.39 0.45 -6.28
CA ALA A 65 -2.48 1.00 -7.26
C ALA A 65 -2.65 0.35 -8.63
N ILE A 66 -2.74 -0.99 -8.68
CA ILE A 66 -3.02 -1.73 -9.92
C ILE A 66 -4.36 -1.29 -10.52
N GLN A 67 -5.43 -1.19 -9.74
CA GLN A 67 -6.74 -0.76 -10.22
C GLN A 67 -6.72 0.66 -10.81
N ARG A 68 -5.98 1.58 -10.18
CA ARG A 68 -5.80 2.94 -10.70
C ARG A 68 -4.97 2.96 -11.98
N CYS A 69 -3.85 2.25 -12.01
CA CYS A 69 -2.98 2.19 -13.18
C CYS A 69 -3.62 1.42 -14.35
N ALA A 70 -4.45 0.40 -14.09
CA ALA A 70 -5.15 -0.34 -15.14
C ALA A 70 -6.16 0.53 -15.89
N ALA A 71 -6.77 1.51 -15.21
CA ALA A 71 -7.66 2.47 -15.85
C ALA A 71 -6.91 3.41 -16.82
N ASP A 72 -5.66 3.78 -16.49
CA ASP A 72 -4.85 4.68 -17.30
C ASP A 72 -4.06 3.93 -18.40
N GLN A 73 -3.57 2.71 -18.13
CA GLN A 73 -2.73 1.94 -19.07
C GLN A 73 -3.54 1.20 -20.15
N ALA A 74 -4.82 0.88 -19.91
CA ALA A 74 -5.69 0.27 -20.92
C ALA A 74 -6.00 1.21 -22.10
N ALA A 75 -5.74 2.51 -21.95
CA ALA A 75 -5.96 3.51 -22.99
C ALA A 75 -4.70 3.84 -23.82
N GLU A 76 -3.48 3.52 -23.34
CA GLU A 76 -2.25 4.13 -23.88
C GLU A 76 -1.23 3.16 -24.53
N ALA A 77 -1.53 1.87 -24.68
CA ALA A 77 -0.52 0.90 -25.15
C ALA A 77 -0.69 0.36 -26.59
N THR A 78 -1.72 0.74 -27.35
CA THR A 78 -1.97 0.10 -28.67
C THR A 78 -2.24 1.06 -29.82
N VAL A 79 -2.26 2.36 -29.57
CA VAL A 79 -2.68 3.38 -30.54
C VAL A 79 -1.49 4.23 -31.00
N SER A 80 -1.21 4.24 -32.30
CA SER A 80 -0.15 5.03 -32.93
C SER A 80 -0.73 5.91 -34.04
N VAL A 81 -0.38 7.20 -34.05
CA VAL A 81 -0.79 8.13 -35.11
C VAL A 81 0.27 8.18 -36.20
N VAL A 82 -0.14 7.92 -37.44
CA VAL A 82 0.71 7.99 -38.62
C VAL A 82 0.33 9.22 -39.43
N THR A 83 1.31 10.11 -39.64
CA THR A 83 1.17 11.25 -40.54
C THR A 83 1.33 10.80 -41.99
N LEU A 84 0.45 11.31 -42.85
CA LEU A 84 0.39 11.02 -44.27
C LEU A 84 0.93 12.22 -45.06
N PRO A 85 1.55 12.02 -46.24
CA PRO A 85 2.07 13.10 -47.06
C PRO A 85 1.02 14.06 -47.64
N ASN A 86 -0.24 13.62 -47.74
CA ASN A 86 -1.39 14.39 -48.22
C ASN A 86 -2.71 13.61 -48.03
N ASP A 87 -3.85 14.29 -48.20
CA ASP A 87 -5.18 13.67 -48.14
C ASP A 87 -5.49 12.73 -49.32
N GLU A 88 -4.81 12.86 -50.45
CA GLU A 88 -4.94 11.91 -51.56
C GLU A 88 -4.48 10.51 -51.12
N MET A 89 -3.39 10.43 -50.37
CA MET A 89 -2.89 9.19 -49.78
C MET A 89 -3.87 8.62 -48.75
N LYS A 90 -4.51 9.48 -47.94
CA LYS A 90 -5.60 9.09 -47.02
C LYS A 90 -6.75 8.46 -47.80
N GLY A 91 -7.22 9.09 -48.88
CA GLY A 91 -8.28 8.57 -49.74
C GLY A 91 -7.94 7.23 -50.41
N ARG A 92 -6.68 7.03 -50.81
CA ARG A 92 -6.19 5.75 -51.36
C ARG A 92 -6.13 4.63 -50.31
N ILE A 93 -5.76 4.95 -49.07
CA ILE A 93 -5.74 4.00 -47.95
C ILE A 93 -7.18 3.55 -47.62
N ILE A 94 -8.17 4.44 -47.66
CA ILE A 94 -9.59 4.10 -47.48
C ILE A 94 -10.08 3.20 -48.62
N GLY A 95 -9.84 3.64 -49.87
CA GLY A 95 -10.39 3.01 -51.06
C GLY A 95 -11.90 3.27 -51.22
N ARG A 96 -12.46 2.86 -52.36
CA ARG A 96 -13.92 3.01 -52.60
C ARG A 96 -14.69 2.14 -51.62
N GLU A 97 -15.67 2.73 -50.93
CA GLU A 97 -16.51 2.06 -49.92
C GLU A 97 -15.73 1.41 -48.77
N GLY A 98 -14.51 1.89 -48.47
CA GLY A 98 -13.67 1.31 -47.43
C GLY A 98 -13.10 -0.07 -47.79
N ARG A 99 -12.99 -0.40 -49.09
CA ARG A 99 -12.47 -1.71 -49.51
C ARG A 99 -10.99 -1.91 -49.16
N ASN A 100 -10.18 -0.86 -49.28
CA ASN A 100 -8.74 -0.95 -49.05
C ASN A 100 -8.43 -1.03 -47.56
N ILE A 101 -9.10 -0.20 -46.73
CA ILE A 101 -8.92 -0.24 -45.28
C ILE A 101 -9.28 -1.60 -44.69
N ARG A 102 -10.43 -2.19 -45.04
CA ARG A 102 -10.81 -3.55 -44.61
C ARG A 102 -9.79 -4.62 -45.00
N THR A 103 -9.22 -4.48 -46.20
CA THR A 103 -8.20 -5.41 -46.69
C THR A 103 -6.90 -5.28 -45.88
N LEU A 104 -6.48 -4.05 -45.59
CA LEU A 104 -5.32 -3.77 -44.74
C LEU A 104 -5.53 -4.32 -43.33
N GLU A 105 -6.67 -4.04 -42.72
CA GLU A 105 -7.03 -4.55 -41.39
C GLU A 105 -7.00 -6.08 -41.36
N THR A 106 -7.59 -6.74 -42.36
CA THR A 106 -7.64 -8.21 -42.44
C THR A 106 -6.25 -8.84 -42.61
N ILE A 107 -5.36 -8.22 -43.40
CA ILE A 107 -4.02 -8.78 -43.68
C ILE A 107 -3.05 -8.53 -42.52
N THR A 108 -3.15 -7.36 -41.90
CA THR A 108 -2.18 -6.92 -40.88
C THR A 108 -2.65 -7.22 -39.45
N GLY A 109 -3.94 -7.45 -39.25
CA GLY A 109 -4.51 -7.71 -37.93
C GLY A 109 -4.60 -6.47 -37.04
N VAL A 110 -4.46 -5.27 -37.60
CA VAL A 110 -4.59 -3.99 -36.87
C VAL A 110 -5.89 -3.30 -37.29
N ASP A 111 -6.47 -2.50 -36.40
CA ASP A 111 -7.61 -1.63 -36.71
C ASP A 111 -7.11 -0.26 -37.16
N LEU A 112 -7.63 0.25 -38.28
CA LEU A 112 -7.30 1.59 -38.77
C LEU A 112 -8.48 2.53 -38.48
N ILE A 113 -8.26 3.51 -37.62
CA ILE A 113 -9.25 4.51 -37.23
C ILE A 113 -9.05 5.77 -38.08
N ILE A 114 -10.13 6.21 -38.71
CA ILE A 114 -10.14 7.40 -39.56
C ILE A 114 -11.07 8.43 -38.95
N ASP A 115 -10.49 9.56 -38.56
CA ASP A 115 -11.20 10.72 -38.03
C ASP A 115 -11.06 11.94 -38.96
N ASP A 116 -11.59 13.08 -38.50
CA ASP A 116 -11.60 14.35 -39.22
C ASP A 116 -10.22 15.05 -39.24
N THR A 117 -9.16 14.44 -38.70
CA THR A 117 -7.81 15.01 -38.71
C THR A 117 -7.22 14.92 -40.13
N PRO A 118 -6.89 16.06 -40.78
CA PRO A 118 -6.25 16.05 -42.09
C PRO A 118 -4.90 15.34 -42.03
N GLU A 119 -4.51 14.66 -43.11
CA GLU A 119 -3.17 14.07 -43.26
C GLU A 119 -2.75 13.12 -42.11
N ALA A 120 -3.69 12.54 -41.37
CA ALA A 120 -3.41 11.60 -40.29
C ALA A 120 -4.38 10.43 -40.28
N ILE A 121 -3.87 9.27 -39.87
CA ILE A 121 -4.64 8.07 -39.54
C ILE A 121 -4.15 7.50 -38.22
N THR A 122 -5.06 6.90 -37.47
CA THR A 122 -4.77 6.31 -36.18
C THR A 122 -4.77 4.79 -36.32
N VAL A 123 -3.68 4.14 -35.97
CA VAL A 123 -3.52 2.68 -36.06
C VAL A 123 -3.61 2.08 -34.66
N SER A 124 -4.51 1.13 -34.47
CA SER A 124 -4.68 0.40 -33.22
C SER A 124 -4.33 -1.07 -33.41
N SER A 125 -3.24 -1.53 -32.78
CA SER A 125 -2.84 -2.95 -32.79
C SER A 125 -3.11 -3.54 -31.40
N PHE A 126 -4.32 -4.02 -31.18
CA PHE A 126 -4.66 -4.73 -29.95
C PHE A 126 -4.40 -6.22 -30.12
N GLU A 127 -3.47 -6.78 -29.33
CA GLU A 127 -3.26 -8.22 -29.22
C GLU A 127 -3.90 -8.70 -27.91
N PRO A 128 -5.10 -9.32 -27.94
CA PRO A 128 -5.70 -9.88 -26.74
C PRO A 128 -5.06 -11.23 -26.43
N VAL A 129 -4.12 -11.25 -25.49
CA VAL A 129 -3.68 -12.49 -24.81
C VAL A 129 -3.50 -12.26 -23.32
#